data_AF-A0A504JG43-F1
#
_entry.id   AF-A0A504JG43-F1
#
_cell.length_a   1.000
_cell.length_b   1.000
_cell.length_c   1.000
_cell.angle_alpha   90.00
_cell.angle_beta   90.00
_cell.angle_gamma   90.00
#
_symmetry.space_group_name_H-M   'P 1'
#
loop_
_entity.id
_entity.type
_entity.pdbx_description
1 polymer ?
#
loop_
_entity_poly.entity_id
_entity_poly.type
_entity_poly.pdbx_seq_one_letter_code
_entity_poly.pdbx_strand_id
1 'polypeptide(L)' 'MSKVKRERVERWLILHKDSLRIASIERQLGFSRGILAKFYKEENKRILKKEEVELLDKWIKKLIDSYEID' A
#
# COMPACT_ATOMS: atom_id res chain seq x y z
N MET A 1 -12.66 9.55 -2.78
CA MET A 1 -11.92 8.33 -3.16
C MET A 1 -12.95 7.40 -3.76
N SER A 2 -12.76 6.94 -5.00
CA SER A 2 -13.66 5.95 -5.57
C SER A 2 -13.43 4.59 -4.90
N LYS A 3 -14.51 3.84 -4.67
CA LYS A 3 -14.47 2.49 -4.09
C LYS A 3 -13.51 1.58 -4.87
N VAL A 4 -13.55 1.68 -6.20
CA VAL A 4 -12.69 0.94 -7.13
C VAL A 4 -11.19 1.20 -6.89
N LYS A 5 -10.78 2.45 -6.67
CA LYS A 5 -9.36 2.77 -6.42
C LYS A 5 -8.86 2.09 -5.14
N ARG A 6 -9.64 2.18 -4.06
CA ARG A 6 -9.30 1.55 -2.78
C ARG A 6 -9.14 0.04 -2.95
N GLU A 7 -10.14 -0.62 -3.54
CA GLU A 7 -10.11 -2.07 -3.76
C GLU A 7 -8.89 -2.49 -4.59
N ARG A 8 -8.53 -1.71 -5.62
CA ARG A 8 -7.33 -1.96 -6.43
C ARG A 8 -6.05 -1.91 -5.58
N VAL A 9 -5.86 -0.85 -4.80
CA VAL A 9 -4.66 -0.69 -3.95
C VAL A 9 -4.59 -1.79 -2.91
N GLU A 10 -5.69 -2.05 -2.20
CA GLU A 10 -5.74 -3.07 -1.15
C GLU A 10 -5.49 -4.49 -1.72
N ARG A 11 -6.07 -4.82 -2.88
CA ARG A 11 -5.78 -6.09 -3.57
C ARG A 11 -4.33 -6.21 -3.98
N TRP A 12 -3.75 -5.15 -4.56
CA TRP A 12 -2.34 -5.17 -4.97
C TRP A 12 -1.41 -5.42 -3.78
N LEU A 13 -1.67 -4.75 -2.66
CA LEU A 13 -0.91 -4.95 -1.41
C LEU A 13 -1.01 -6.38 -0.89
N ILE A 14 -2.21 -6.96 -0.90
CA ILE A 14 -2.43 -8.35 -0.47
C ILE A 14 -1.69 -9.32 -1.40
N LEU A 15 -1.82 -9.14 -2.71
CA LEU A 15 -1.21 -10.01 -3.72
C LEU A 15 0.32 -10.04 -3.63
N HIS A 16 0.94 -8.90 -3.32
CA HIS A 16 2.40 -8.76 -3.27
C HIS A 16 2.96 -8.74 -1.84
N LYS A 17 2.15 -9.09 -0.84
CA LYS A 17 2.51 -8.99 0.58
C LYS A 17 3.90 -9.55 0.90
N ASP A 18 4.23 -10.71 0.36
CA ASP A 18 5.48 -11.42 0.66
C ASP A 18 6.70 -10.82 -0.05
N SER A 19 6.49 -10.08 -1.14
CA SER A 19 7.55 -9.37 -1.87
C SER A 19 7.82 -7.97 -1.30
N LEU A 20 6.87 -7.41 -0.55
CA LEU A 20 6.95 -6.04 -0.06
C LEU A 20 7.69 -5.96 1.28
N ARG A 21 8.75 -5.16 1.32
CA ARG A 21 9.36 -4.72 2.59
C ARG A 21 8.54 -3.59 3.22
N ILE A 22 7.44 -3.95 3.87
CA ILE A 22 6.41 -3.01 4.35
C ILE A 22 6.96 -1.90 5.27
N ALA A 23 8.00 -2.19 6.08
CA ALA A 23 8.64 -1.19 6.94
C ALA A 23 9.40 -0.12 6.14
N SER A 24 9.97 -0.48 4.98
CA SER A 24 10.61 0.47 4.08
C SER A 24 9.57 1.34 3.38
N ILE A 25 8.46 0.75 2.94
CA ILE A 25 7.35 1.46 2.31
C ILE A 25 6.75 2.47 3.29
N GLU A 26 6.47 2.05 4.52
CA GLU A 26 5.96 2.95 5.56
C GLU A 26 6.87 4.15 5.78
N ARG A 27 8.20 3.94 5.84
CA ARG A 27 9.17 5.03 5.99
C ARG A 27 9.17 5.98 4.79
N GLN A 28 9.14 5.43 3.57
CA GLN A 28 9.09 6.24 2.34
C GLN A 28 7.82 7.09 2.24
N LEU A 29 6.69 6.57 2.74
CA LEU A 29 5.39 7.26 2.70
C LEU A 29 5.10 8.09 3.96
N GLY A 30 6.01 8.14 4.93
CA GLY A 30 5.82 8.86 6.18
C GLY A 30 4.74 8.26 7.09
N PHE A 31 4.42 6.98 6.93
CA PHE A 31 3.45 6.28 7.75
C PHE A 31 4.03 5.98 9.13
N SER A 32 3.16 5.99 10.15
CA SER A 32 3.52 5.42 11.45
C SER A 32 3.86 3.94 11.31
N ARG A 33 4.89 3.50 12.03
CA ARG A 33 5.38 2.13 11.98
C ARG A 33 4.28 1.12 12.30
N GLY A 34 4.16 0.10 11.46
CA GLY A 34 3.22 -1.01 11.63
C GLY A 34 1.80 -0.74 11.14
N ILE A 35 1.55 0.35 10.41
CA ILE A 35 0.26 0.61 9.75
C ILE A 35 -0.08 -0.50 8.74
N LEU A 36 0.85 -0.83 7.86
CA LEU A 36 0.68 -1.89 6.87
C LEU A 36 0.67 -3.26 7.54
N ALA A 37 1.48 -3.45 8.59
CA ALA A 37 1.45 -4.69 9.37
C ALA A 37 0.04 -4.95 9.97
N LYS A 38 -0.60 -3.92 10.53
CA LYS A 38 -1.98 -4.01 11.05
C LYS A 38 -3.04 -4.16 9.93
N PHE A 39 -2.77 -3.64 8.73
CA PHE A 39 -3.62 -3.87 7.57
C PHE A 39 -3.62 -5.34 7.11
N TYR A 40 -2.48 -6.04 7.24
CA TYR A 40 -2.36 -7.45 6.85
C TYR A 40 -2.82 -8.46 7.92
N LYS A 41 -3.07 -8.02 9.15
CA LYS A 41 -3.58 -8.93 10.19
C LYS A 41 -5.04 -9.28 9.89
N GLU A 42 -5.37 -10.56 10.00
CA GLU A 42 -6.77 -11.02 9.94
C GLU A 42 -7.54 -10.58 11.18
N GLU A 43 -6.93 -10.76 12.35
CA GLU A 43 -7.44 -10.24 13.61
C GLU A 43 -7.16 -8.72 13.72
N ASN A 44 -8.22 -7.93 13.95
CA ASN A 44 -8.13 -6.47 14.03
C ASN A 44 -7.55 -5.81 12.77
N LYS A 45 -8.03 -6.26 11.60
CA LYS A 45 -7.67 -5.69 10.31
C LYS A 45 -7.91 -4.19 10.29
N ARG A 46 -6.82 -3.42 10.20
CA ARG A 46 -6.91 -1.96 10.10
C ARG A 46 -7.37 -1.55 8.72
N ILE A 47 -8.41 -0.72 8.66
CA ILE A 47 -8.81 -0.05 7.43
C ILE A 47 -7.86 1.12 7.15
N LEU A 48 -7.28 1.16 5.96
CA LEU A 48 -6.41 2.27 5.54
C LEU A 48 -7.22 3.56 5.40
N LYS A 49 -6.67 4.69 5.84
CA LYS A 49 -7.27 6.01 5.66
C LYS A 49 -7.23 6.41 4.19
N LYS A 50 -8.06 7.39 3.82
CA LYS A 50 -8.14 7.90 2.45
C LYS A 50 -6.78 8.40 1.95
N GLU A 51 -6.08 9.16 2.78
CA GLU A 51 -4.78 9.77 2.46
C GLU A 51 -3.71 8.70 2.23
N GLU A 52 -3.73 7.65 3.05
CA GLU A 52 -2.80 6.52 2.96
C GLU A 52 -2.99 5.76 1.64
N VAL A 53 -4.23 5.50 1.26
CA VAL A 53 -4.54 4.84 -0.01
C VAL A 53 -4.11 5.70 -1.20
N GLU A 54 -4.27 7.02 -1.15
CA GLU A 54 -3.79 7.91 -2.23
C GLU A 54 -2.26 7.90 -2.33
N LEU A 55 -1.55 7.90 -1.20
CA LEU A 55 -0.09 7.83 -1.18
C LEU A 55 0.41 6.48 -1.71
N LEU A 56 -0.25 5.38 -1.32
CA LEU A 56 0.03 4.05 -1.83
C LEU A 56 -0.24 3.93 -3.34
N ASP A 57 -1.37 4.44 -3.84
CA ASP A 57 -1.69 4.43 -5.29
C ASP A 57 -0.60 5.14 -6.10
N LYS A 58 -0.13 6.30 -5.64
CA LYS A 58 0.95 7.05 -6.29
C LYS A 58 2.28 6.29 -6.25
N TRP A 59 2.60 5.68 -5.11
CA TRP A 59 3.84 4.92 -4.94
C TRP A 59 3.85 3.66 -5.82
N ILE A 60 2.74 2.92 -5.88
CA ILE A 60 2.61 1.74 -6.74
C ILE A 60 2.77 2.13 -8.21
N LYS A 61 2.12 3.20 -8.66
CA LYS A 61 2.27 3.69 -10.04
C LYS A 61 3.72 4.03 -10.36
N LYS A 62 4.38 4.81 -9.50
CA LYS A 62 5.79 5.17 -9.70
C LYS A 62 6.69 3.94 -9.77
N LEU A 63 6.41 2.91 -8.99
CA LEU A 63 7.15 1.65 -9.02
C LEU A 63 6.99 0.94 -10.37
N ILE A 64 5.76 0.83 -10.87
CA ILE A 64 5.45 0.22 -12.18
C ILE A 64 6.08 1.04 -13.31
N ASP A 65 5.85 2.35 -13.33
CA ASP A 65 6.41 3.26 -14.35
C ASP A 65 7.95 3.20 -14.37
N SER A 66 8.60 3.01 -13.22
CA SER A 66 10.06 2.87 -13.14
C SER A 66 10.59 1.53 -13.62
N TYR A 67 9.75 0.50 -13.66
CA TYR A 67 10.12 -0.82 -14.20
C TYR A 67 9.96 -0.87 -15.72
N GLU A 68 8.98 -0.14 -16.26
CA GLU A 68 8.70 -0.05 -17.70
C GLU A 68 9.63 0.95 -18.44
N ILE A 69 10.76 1.33 -17.86
CA ILE A 69 11.77 2.14 -18.55
C ILE A 69 12.49 1.26 -19.58
N ASP A 70 12.15 1.46 -20.87
CA ASP A 70 12.94 1.03 -22.04
C ASP A 70 14.37 1.61 -22.00
#